data_AF-M2LTV8-F1
#
_entry.id   AF-M2LTV8-F1
#
_cell.length_a   1.000
_cell.length_b   1.000
_cell.length_c   1.000
_cell.angle_alpha   90.00
_cell.angle_beta   90.00
_cell.angle_gamma   90.00
#
_symmetry.space_group_name_H-M   'P 1'
#
loop_
_entity.id
_entity.type
_entity.pdbx_description
1 polymer ?
#
loop_
_entity_poly.entity_id
_entity_poly.type
_entity_poly.pdbx_seq_one_letter_code
_entity_poly.pdbx_strand_id
1 'polypeptide(L)'
;MLFAKKKEKNLSFESLGQALGRDEVAVAALFYGQAKASEDDIKNLAKVLDIPEETLRGTEMAGWPDRGHQMEMPPREPLVYRLYEIVQNYGYAYKAVMNEKFGDGIMSAISFSTKVEKEVDDVGTWCKITLRGKWLPYTRF
;
A
#
# COMPACT_ATOMS: atom_id res chain seq x y z
N MET A 1 1.45 12.80 13.93
CA MET A 1 0.47 13.87 13.63
C MET A 1 -0.70 13.37 12.77
N LEU A 2 -0.45 12.82 11.56
CA LEU A 2 -1.51 12.42 10.62
C LEU A 2 -2.56 11.48 11.23
N PHE A 3 -2.12 10.40 11.89
CA PHE A 3 -3.03 9.46 12.57
C PHE A 3 -3.89 10.13 13.66
N ALA A 4 -3.31 11.06 14.42
CA ALA A 4 -4.04 11.78 15.46
C ALA A 4 -5.14 12.66 14.86
N LYS A 5 -4.83 13.41 13.79
CA LYS A 5 -5.81 14.26 13.08
C LYS A 5 -6.88 13.47 12.36
N LYS A 6 -6.52 12.33 11.74
CA LYS A 6 -7.49 11.38 11.18
C LYS A 6 -8.47 10.89 12.24
N LYS A 7 -7.98 10.55 13.45
CA LYS A 7 -8.81 10.11 14.58
C LYS A 7 -9.70 11.24 15.10
N GLU A 8 -9.15 12.44 15.29
CA GLU A 8 -9.88 13.63 15.76
C GLU A 8 -11.08 13.97 14.87
N LYS A 9 -10.90 13.86 13.54
CA LYS A 9 -11.96 14.12 12.56
C LYS A 9 -12.82 12.91 12.20
N ASN A 10 -12.60 11.76 12.85
CA ASN A 10 -13.32 10.51 12.58
C ASN A 10 -13.32 10.09 11.09
N LEU A 11 -12.18 10.23 10.41
CA LEU A 11 -12.04 9.92 8.98
C LEU A 11 -11.61 8.46 8.76
N SER A 12 -12.14 7.81 7.71
CA SER A 12 -11.69 6.52 7.22
C SER A 12 -10.54 6.68 6.21
N PHE A 13 -9.86 5.60 5.84
CA PHE A 13 -8.90 5.66 4.73
C PHE A 13 -9.60 5.74 3.37
N GLU A 14 -10.79 5.16 3.25
CA GLU A 14 -11.67 5.33 2.09
C GLU A 14 -11.98 6.82 1.81
N SER A 15 -12.43 7.58 2.81
CA SER A 15 -12.77 9.00 2.63
C SER A 15 -11.54 9.85 2.31
N LEU A 16 -10.38 9.52 2.91
CA LEU A 16 -9.11 10.15 2.56
C LEU A 16 -8.68 9.79 1.12
N GLY A 17 -8.87 8.54 0.71
CA GLY A 17 -8.60 8.07 -0.66
C GLY A 17 -9.38 8.86 -1.70
N GLN A 18 -10.69 9.04 -1.46
CA GLN A 18 -11.55 9.87 -2.30
C GLN A 18 -11.05 11.32 -2.39
N ALA A 19 -10.63 11.91 -1.26
CA ALA A 19 -10.12 13.28 -1.24
C ALA A 19 -8.77 13.45 -1.95
N LEU A 20 -7.91 12.44 -1.91
CA LEU A 20 -6.57 12.47 -2.52
C LEU A 20 -6.55 11.92 -3.96
N GLY A 21 -7.64 11.31 -4.43
CA GLY A 21 -7.67 10.62 -5.72
C GLY A 21 -6.76 9.37 -5.73
N ARG A 22 -6.63 8.69 -4.59
CA ARG A 22 -5.76 7.52 -4.39
C ARG A 22 -6.55 6.36 -3.78
N ASP A 23 -6.12 5.14 -4.06
CA ASP A 23 -6.64 3.95 -3.38
C ASP A 23 -6.35 4.03 -1.86
N GLU A 24 -7.25 3.52 -1.03
CA GLU A 24 -7.15 3.59 0.42
C GLU A 24 -5.88 2.93 0.98
N VAL A 25 -5.38 1.86 0.33
CA VAL A 25 -4.13 1.19 0.72
C VAL A 25 -2.94 2.12 0.45
N ALA A 26 -2.97 2.86 -0.65
CA ALA A 26 -1.92 3.83 -0.98
C ALA A 26 -1.91 5.03 -0.02
N VAL A 27 -3.08 5.46 0.47
CA VAL A 27 -3.18 6.49 1.50
C VAL A 27 -2.72 5.98 2.86
N ALA A 28 -3.09 4.75 3.26
CA ALA A 28 -2.56 4.14 4.47
C ALA A 28 -1.03 4.02 4.41
N ALA A 29 -0.48 3.58 3.28
CA ALA A 29 0.97 3.52 3.06
C ALA A 29 1.63 4.89 3.20
N LEU A 30 1.01 5.97 2.72
CA LEU A 30 1.48 7.34 2.91
C LEU A 30 1.57 7.71 4.39
N PHE A 31 0.56 7.34 5.19
CA PHE A 31 0.53 7.62 6.62
C PHE A 31 1.61 6.87 7.40
N TYR A 32 1.98 5.68 6.93
CA TYR A 32 3.11 4.90 7.43
C TYR A 32 4.45 5.27 6.75
N GLY A 33 4.53 6.39 6.03
CA GLY A 33 5.78 6.84 5.39
C GLY A 33 6.30 5.93 4.27
N GLN A 34 5.47 5.02 3.75
CA GLN A 34 5.83 4.07 2.70
C GLN A 34 5.48 4.56 1.29
N ALA A 35 4.94 5.76 1.17
CA ALA A 35 4.67 6.41 -0.10
C ALA A 35 5.05 7.89 -0.03
N LYS A 36 5.34 8.46 -1.20
CA LYS A 36 5.60 9.90 -1.35
C LYS A 36 4.28 10.64 -1.51
N ALA A 37 4.15 11.80 -0.88
CA ALA A 37 3.08 12.75 -1.14
C ALA A 37 3.46 13.60 -2.36
N SER A 38 2.56 13.72 -3.33
CA SER A 38 2.62 14.75 -4.35
C SER A 38 2.22 16.12 -3.77
N GLU A 39 2.42 17.18 -4.56
CA GLU A 39 1.97 18.53 -4.18
C GLU A 39 0.45 18.59 -3.94
N ASP A 40 -0.33 17.90 -4.77
CA ASP A 40 -1.79 17.85 -4.62
C ASP A 40 -2.20 16.98 -3.43
N ASP A 41 -1.47 15.90 -3.13
CA ASP A 41 -1.67 15.12 -1.90
C ASP A 41 -1.48 16.01 -0.66
N ILE A 42 -0.41 16.81 -0.62
CA ILE A 42 -0.11 17.70 0.51
C ILE A 42 -1.26 18.71 0.71
N LYS A 43 -1.68 19.40 -0.36
CA LYS A 43 -2.77 20.39 -0.31
C LYS A 43 -4.08 19.77 0.16
N ASN A 44 -4.48 18.64 -0.44
CA ASN A 44 -5.73 17.98 -0.12
C ASN A 44 -5.72 17.40 1.29
N LEU A 45 -4.60 16.81 1.71
CA LEU A 45 -4.44 16.26 3.04
C LEU A 45 -4.42 17.35 4.11
N ALA A 46 -3.71 18.46 3.88
CA ALA A 46 -3.72 19.64 4.74
C ALA A 46 -5.15 20.15 4.96
N LYS A 47 -5.92 20.31 3.88
CA LYS A 47 -7.31 20.75 3.93
C LYS A 47 -8.20 19.78 4.70
N VAL A 48 -8.17 18.49 4.39
CA VAL A 48 -9.07 17.49 4.99
C VAL A 48 -8.72 17.22 6.46
N LEU A 49 -7.42 17.21 6.79
CA LEU A 49 -6.96 17.02 8.17
C LEU A 49 -6.88 18.31 8.98
N ASP A 50 -7.11 19.48 8.38
CA ASP A 50 -7.00 20.79 9.03
C ASP A 50 -5.61 20.97 9.68
N ILE A 51 -4.59 20.77 8.84
CA ILE A 51 -3.18 20.94 9.17
C ILE A 51 -2.64 22.02 8.22
N PRO A 52 -1.90 23.03 8.71
CA PRO A 52 -1.25 23.99 7.81
C PRO A 52 -0.37 23.29 6.79
N GLU A 53 -0.45 23.66 5.51
CA GLU A 53 0.33 23.03 4.43
C GLU A 53 1.83 23.03 4.72
N GLU A 54 2.37 24.15 5.23
CA GLU A 54 3.78 24.28 5.60
C GLU A 54 4.22 23.25 6.65
N THR A 55 3.32 22.88 7.57
CA THR A 55 3.60 21.83 8.55
C THR A 55 3.79 20.48 7.86
N LEU A 56 2.97 20.15 6.85
CA LEU A 56 3.12 18.90 6.10
C LEU A 56 4.36 18.93 5.20
N ARG A 57 4.64 20.07 4.55
CA ARG A 57 5.82 20.28 3.70
C ARG A 57 7.12 20.12 4.48
N GLY A 58 7.14 20.51 5.75
CA GLY A 58 8.28 20.31 6.64
C GLY A 58 8.52 18.88 7.12
N THR A 59 7.65 17.92 6.76
CA THR A 59 7.83 16.51 7.12
C THR A 59 8.45 15.69 6.00
N GLU A 60 8.94 14.49 6.34
CA GLU A 60 9.54 13.57 5.36
C GLU A 60 8.57 13.09 4.28
N MET A 61 7.25 13.31 4.42
CA MET A 61 6.28 12.93 3.39
C MET A 61 6.45 13.71 2.07
N ALA A 62 7.02 14.93 2.16
CA ALA A 62 7.39 15.74 1.01
C ALA A 62 8.74 15.31 0.40
N GLY A 63 9.54 14.53 1.13
CA GLY A 63 10.82 13.97 0.70
C GLY A 63 10.70 12.67 -0.09
N TRP A 64 11.82 11.95 -0.23
CA TRP A 64 11.81 10.58 -0.73
C TRP A 64 11.62 9.63 0.47
N PRO A 65 10.63 8.73 0.43
CA PRO A 65 10.34 7.86 1.57
C PRO A 65 11.42 6.79 1.74
N ASP A 66 11.87 6.63 2.97
CA ASP A 66 12.72 5.53 3.40
C ASP A 66 11.86 4.31 3.77
N ARG A 67 11.58 3.49 2.75
CA ARG A 67 10.64 2.37 2.84
C ARG A 67 11.28 1.16 3.52
N GLY A 68 10.45 0.37 4.20
CA GLY A 68 10.83 -0.93 4.77
C GLY A 68 11.08 -0.92 6.28
N HIS A 69 11.10 0.24 6.92
CA HIS A 69 11.37 0.36 8.37
C HIS A 69 10.13 0.28 9.28
N GLN A 70 8.94 0.04 8.72
CA GLN A 70 7.68 0.03 9.51
C GLN A 70 7.51 -1.22 10.37
N MET A 71 8.28 -2.28 10.11
CA MET A 71 8.08 -3.57 10.74
C MET A 71 9.39 -4.34 10.78
N GLU A 72 9.67 -4.99 11.91
CA GLU A 72 10.71 -6.02 12.02
C GLU A 72 10.27 -7.30 11.31
N MET A 73 11.20 -7.95 10.62
CA MET A 73 10.97 -9.26 10.00
C MET A 73 11.53 -10.38 10.90
N PRO A 74 10.81 -11.49 11.09
CA PRO A 74 9.45 -11.77 10.59
C PRO A 74 8.38 -10.92 11.30
N PRO A 75 7.23 -10.64 10.64
CA PRO A 75 6.13 -9.89 11.24
C PRO A 75 5.66 -10.49 12.55
N ARG A 76 5.45 -9.66 13.57
CA ARG A 76 4.84 -10.10 14.85
C ARG A 76 3.34 -9.86 14.93
N GLU A 77 2.82 -8.92 14.15
CA GLU A 77 1.39 -8.65 14.11
C GLU A 77 0.67 -9.77 13.33
N PRO A 78 -0.33 -10.44 13.93
CA PRO A 78 -0.94 -11.63 13.34
C PRO A 78 -1.52 -11.44 11.94
N LEU A 79 -2.21 -10.34 11.63
CA LEU A 79 -2.79 -10.10 10.30
C LEU A 79 -1.70 -10.01 9.23
N VAL A 80 -0.65 -9.23 9.47
CA VAL A 80 0.49 -9.10 8.54
C VAL A 80 1.28 -10.39 8.45
N TYR A 81 1.41 -11.14 9.56
CA TYR A 81 2.07 -12.45 9.55
C TYR A 81 1.39 -13.44 8.60
N ARG A 82 0.05 -13.41 8.45
CA ARG A 82 -0.63 -14.29 7.47
C ARG A 82 -0.26 -13.97 6.03
N LEU A 83 -0.01 -12.70 5.70
CA LEU A 83 0.48 -12.33 4.36
C LEU A 83 1.88 -12.89 4.12
N TYR A 84 2.75 -12.83 5.13
CA TYR A 84 4.07 -13.45 5.08
C TYR A 84 3.98 -14.98 4.95
N GLU A 85 3.07 -15.63 5.68
CA GLU A 85 2.84 -17.08 5.63
C GLU A 85 2.33 -17.53 4.25
N ILE A 86 1.47 -16.74 3.59
CA ILE A 86 1.06 -16.98 2.20
C ILE A 86 2.28 -16.97 1.27
N VAL A 87 3.18 -15.99 1.42
CA VAL A 87 4.41 -15.94 0.61
C VAL A 87 5.30 -17.15 0.90
N GLN A 88 5.45 -17.54 2.16
CA GLN A 88 6.24 -18.70 2.56
C GLN A 88 5.71 -20.01 1.94
N ASN A 89 4.39 -20.20 1.93
CA ASN A 89 3.76 -21.44 1.45
C ASN A 89 3.59 -21.48 -0.07
N TYR A 90 3.23 -20.35 -0.70
CA TYR A 90 2.88 -20.27 -2.12
C TYR A 90 3.93 -19.60 -3.00
N GLY A 91 5.04 -19.09 -2.45
CA GLY A 91 6.05 -18.34 -3.21
C GLY A 91 6.57 -19.09 -4.44
N TYR A 92 6.95 -20.36 -4.27
CA TYR A 92 7.39 -21.19 -5.41
C TYR A 92 6.25 -21.60 -6.36
N ALA A 93 5.03 -21.76 -5.84
CA ALA A 93 3.85 -22.02 -6.68
C ALA A 93 3.54 -20.81 -7.58
N TYR A 94 3.55 -19.59 -7.03
CA TYR A 94 3.44 -18.36 -7.81
C TYR A 94 4.56 -18.25 -8.84
N LYS A 95 5.81 -18.49 -8.44
CA LYS A 95 6.96 -18.45 -9.35
C LYS A 95 6.76 -19.37 -10.56
N ALA A 96 6.38 -20.64 -10.33
CA ALA A 96 6.20 -21.62 -11.40
C ALA A 96 5.08 -21.20 -12.36
N VAL A 97 3.89 -20.88 -11.84
CA VAL A 97 2.73 -20.47 -12.66
C VAL A 97 3.02 -19.17 -13.43
N MET A 98 3.70 -18.21 -12.81
CA MET A 98 4.11 -16.99 -13.50
C MET A 98 5.14 -17.26 -14.59
N ASN A 99 6.11 -18.16 -14.36
CA ASN A 99 7.08 -18.52 -15.39
C ASN A 99 6.42 -19.24 -16.58
N GLU A 100 5.45 -20.12 -16.35
CA GLU A 100 4.68 -20.76 -17.43
C GLU A 100 3.87 -19.74 -18.25
N LYS A 101 3.30 -18.73 -17.60
CA LYS A 101 2.44 -17.73 -18.26
C LYS A 101 3.19 -16.61 -18.95
N PHE A 102 4.31 -16.16 -18.38
CA PHE A 102 4.97 -14.91 -18.77
C PHE A 102 6.46 -15.08 -19.12
N GLY A 103 7.02 -16.29 -18.97
CA GLY A 103 8.43 -16.57 -19.23
C GLY A 103 9.35 -16.23 -18.06
N ASP A 104 10.62 -15.98 -18.35
CA ASP A 104 11.63 -15.62 -17.33
C ASP A 104 11.59 -14.12 -17.02
N GLY A 105 11.35 -13.78 -15.76
CA GLY A 105 11.11 -12.40 -15.31
C GLY A 105 10.45 -12.31 -13.94
N ILE A 106 9.94 -11.12 -13.62
CA ILE A 106 9.30 -10.83 -12.33
C ILE A 106 8.02 -9.99 -12.48
N MET A 107 7.12 -10.13 -11.51
CA MET A 107 6.06 -9.14 -11.26
C MET A 107 6.63 -7.96 -10.47
N SER A 108 6.64 -6.76 -11.05
CA SER A 108 7.17 -5.56 -10.40
C SER A 108 6.38 -5.19 -9.15
N ALA A 109 7.10 -4.82 -8.07
CA ALA A 109 6.55 -4.17 -6.88
C ALA A 109 6.68 -2.62 -6.91
N ILE A 110 7.17 -2.05 -8.02
CA ILE A 110 7.33 -0.60 -8.23
C ILE A 110 6.32 -0.08 -9.24
N SER A 111 6.29 -0.69 -10.44
CA SER A 111 5.21 -0.48 -11.41
C SER A 111 4.04 -1.38 -11.01
N PHE A 112 3.38 -0.97 -9.92
CA PHE A 112 2.52 -1.82 -9.11
C PHE A 112 1.33 -1.05 -8.54
N SER A 113 0.23 -1.77 -8.34
CA SER A 113 -0.95 -1.32 -7.61
C SER A 113 -1.51 -2.47 -6.78
N THR A 114 -2.07 -2.15 -5.62
CA THR A 114 -2.79 -3.09 -4.75
C THR A 114 -4.07 -2.44 -4.24
N LYS A 115 -5.06 -3.25 -3.91
CA LYS A 115 -6.31 -2.85 -3.27
C LYS A 115 -6.84 -3.95 -2.37
N VAL A 116 -7.68 -3.56 -1.41
CA VAL A 116 -8.41 -4.48 -0.53
C VAL A 116 -9.90 -4.33 -0.81
N GLU A 117 -10.59 -5.45 -0.96
CA GLU A 117 -12.02 -5.51 -1.19
C GLU A 117 -12.67 -6.48 -0.20
N LYS A 118 -13.84 -6.09 0.30
CA LYS A 118 -14.69 -6.99 1.09
C LYS A 118 -15.65 -7.70 0.15
N GLU A 119 -15.60 -9.03 0.12
CA GLU A 119 -16.59 -9.86 -0.58
C GLU A 119 -17.46 -10.59 0.44
N VAL A 120 -18.76 -10.73 0.16
CA VAL A 120 -19.71 -11.43 1.03
C VAL A 120 -20.48 -12.42 0.16
N ASP A 121 -20.53 -13.66 0.61
CA ASP A 121 -21.33 -14.73 0.01
C ASP A 121 -22.17 -15.45 1.07
N ASP A 122 -22.84 -16.53 0.68
CA ASP A 122 -23.76 -17.27 1.54
C ASP A 122 -23.07 -17.93 2.75
N VAL A 123 -21.74 -18.12 2.69
CA VAL A 123 -20.99 -18.83 3.75
C VAL A 123 -20.12 -17.91 4.58
N GLY A 124 -19.89 -16.66 4.15
CA GLY A 124 -19.18 -15.71 4.99
C GLY A 124 -18.76 -14.41 4.32
N THR A 125 -17.83 -13.75 5.01
CA THR A 125 -17.17 -12.53 4.57
C THR A 125 -15.71 -12.82 4.29
N TRP A 126 -15.23 -12.36 3.14
CA TRP A 126 -13.89 -12.59 2.64
C TRP A 126 -13.14 -11.27 2.47
N CYS A 127 -11.84 -11.31 2.77
CA CYS A 127 -10.92 -10.22 2.47
C CYS A 127 -10.18 -10.57 1.18
N LYS A 128 -10.43 -9.83 0.12
CA LYS A 128 -9.79 -10.01 -1.18
C LYS A 128 -8.71 -8.96 -1.36
N ILE A 129 -7.47 -9.44 -1.50
CA ILE A 129 -6.33 -8.59 -1.82
C ILE A 129 -5.97 -8.83 -3.28
N THR A 130 -5.92 -7.74 -4.07
CA THR A 130 -5.47 -7.81 -5.46
C THR A 130 -4.04 -7.28 -5.57
N LEU A 131 -3.10 -8.10 -6.06
CA LEU A 131 -1.75 -7.68 -6.39
C LEU A 131 -1.63 -7.54 -7.91
N ARG A 132 -1.43 -6.32 -8.42
CA ARG A 132 -1.32 -6.05 -9.86
C ARG A 132 0.01 -5.35 -10.17
N GLY A 133 1.01 -6.13 -10.54
CA GLY A 133 2.32 -5.64 -10.98
C GLY A 133 2.55 -5.83 -12.47
N LYS A 134 3.30 -4.90 -13.07
CA LYS A 134 3.79 -5.03 -14.45
C LYS A 134 4.78 -6.20 -14.54
N TRP A 135 4.64 -7.07 -15.54
CA TRP A 135 5.63 -8.11 -15.83
C TRP A 135 6.88 -7.52 -16.47
N LEU A 136 8.06 -7.90 -15.98
CA LEU A 136 9.36 -7.43 -16.46
C LEU A 136 10.21 -8.65 -16.83
N PRO A 137 10.38 -8.97 -18.13
CA PRO A 137 11.26 -10.05 -18.55
C PRO A 137 12.73 -9.68 -18.36
N TYR A 138 13.59 -10.68 -18.12
CA TYR A 138 15.04 -10.46 -18.10
C TYR A 138 15.57 -10.13 -19.50
N THR A 139 16.39 -9.09 -19.60
CA THR A 139 17.13 -8.79 -20.82
C THR A 139 18.26 -9.81 -21.01
N ARG A 140 18.44 -10.30 -22.23
CA ARG A 140 19.66 -11.04 -22.62
C ARG A 140 20.71 -10.03 -23.06
N PHE A 141 21.84 -10.00 -22.36
CA PHE A 141 23.02 -9.18 -22.66
C PHE A 141 24.29 -10.03 -22.63
#